data_AF-A0A013XWQ6-F1
#
_entry.id   AF-A0A013XWQ6-F1
#
_cell.length_a   1.000
_cell.length_b   1.000
_cell.length_c   1.000
_cell.angle_alpha   90.00
_cell.angle_beta   90.00
_cell.angle_gamma   90.00
#
_symmetry.space_group_name_H-M   'P 1'
#
loop_
_entity.id
_entity.type
_entity.pdbx_description
1 polymer ?
#
loop_
_entity_poly.entity_id
_entity_poly.type
_entity_poly.pdbx_seq_one_letter_code
_entity_poly.pdbx_strand_id
1 'polypeptide(L)'
;MEEGSEQGDASVSPVVVDDIMARWARREAQEAQLLPVNKTNIFAILAAAGMAMVLIRFDGSGDSGQIEEMEARDAQGISLPITDTPVNMLVLPWGEHISKSETVPLGQALENITYHLLGSAHPGWENGDGAFGEFTFDVAAGTIRLDHYDRYTATEEFTHHF
;
A
#
# COMPACT_ATOMS: atom_id res chain seq x y z
N MET A 1 55.95 -13.23 18.20
CA MET A 1 55.26 -11.98 17.83
C MET A 1 55.50 -11.79 16.34
N GLU A 2 54.57 -11.85 15.42
CA GLU A 2 53.18 -12.32 15.37
C GLU A 2 52.92 -12.39 13.85
N GLU A 3 52.70 -13.58 13.28
CA GLU A 3 52.35 -13.73 11.87
C GLU A 3 50.89 -13.26 11.70
N GLY A 4 50.72 -12.05 11.17
CA GLY A 4 49.43 -11.50 10.80
C GLY A 4 48.86 -12.26 9.61
N SER A 5 47.85 -13.09 9.88
CA SER A 5 47.03 -13.74 8.87
C SER A 5 45.96 -12.76 8.41
N GLU A 6 46.17 -12.13 7.25
CA GLU A 6 45.08 -11.47 6.52
C GLU A 6 44.17 -12.56 5.91
N GLN A 7 43.10 -12.88 6.63
CA GLN A 7 41.96 -13.61 6.07
C GLN A 7 41.24 -12.68 5.08
N GLY A 8 41.60 -12.82 3.80
CA GLY A 8 40.93 -12.18 2.68
C GLY A 8 39.51 -12.71 2.52
N ASP A 9 38.58 -11.81 2.81
CA ASP A 9 37.30 -11.56 2.13
C ASP A 9 36.33 -12.73 1.93
N ALA A 10 35.23 -12.68 2.70
CA ALA A 10 34.09 -13.56 2.52
C ALA A 10 33.51 -13.37 1.12
N SER A 11 33.58 -14.42 0.31
CA SER A 11 33.04 -14.45 -1.04
C SER A 11 31.56 -14.07 -1.07
N VAL A 12 31.24 -12.83 -1.45
CA VAL A 12 29.87 -12.43 -1.77
C VAL A 12 29.53 -13.10 -3.10
N SER A 13 28.67 -14.13 -3.05
CA SER A 13 28.20 -14.78 -4.27
C SER A 13 27.46 -13.77 -5.15
N PRO A 14 27.62 -13.79 -6.48
CA PRO A 14 26.91 -12.87 -7.35
C PRO A 14 25.40 -13.01 -7.15
N VAL A 15 24.72 -11.91 -6.86
CA VAL A 15 23.27 -11.90 -6.81
C VAL A 15 22.75 -12.08 -8.24
N VAL A 16 22.08 -13.20 -8.51
CA VAL A 16 21.53 -13.51 -9.83
C VAL A 16 20.20 -12.79 -9.98
N VAL A 17 20.03 -12.00 -11.05
CA VAL A 17 18.81 -11.21 -11.31
C VAL A 17 17.54 -12.09 -11.27
N ASP A 18 17.61 -13.30 -11.82
CA ASP A 18 16.49 -14.25 -11.80
C ASP A 18 16.06 -14.64 -10.37
N ASP A 19 17.01 -14.75 -9.44
CA ASP A 19 16.72 -15.03 -8.04
C ASP A 19 16.08 -13.81 -7.35
N ILE A 20 16.49 -12.58 -7.69
CA ILE A 20 15.83 -11.35 -7.22
C ILE A 20 14.37 -11.32 -7.69
N MET A 21 14.15 -11.51 -9.01
CA MET A 21 12.81 -11.48 -9.58
C MET A 21 11.91 -12.57 -9.01
N ALA A 22 12.46 -13.79 -8.81
CA ALA A 22 11.73 -14.87 -8.17
C ALA A 22 11.38 -14.59 -6.69
N ARG A 23 12.28 -13.91 -5.95
CA ARG A 23 11.98 -13.46 -4.57
C ARG A 23 10.87 -12.42 -4.55
N TRP A 24 10.89 -11.45 -5.47
CA TRP A 24 9.84 -10.44 -5.59
C TRP A 24 8.49 -11.06 -5.95
N ALA A 25 8.43 -11.88 -7.00
CA ALA A 25 7.19 -12.54 -7.41
C ALA A 25 6.60 -13.43 -6.32
N ARG A 26 7.44 -14.15 -5.56
CA ARG A 26 6.97 -14.93 -4.39
C ARG A 26 6.37 -14.03 -3.32
N ARG A 27 7.02 -12.90 -3.03
CA ARG A 27 6.54 -11.96 -2.03
C ARG A 27 5.20 -11.35 -2.43
N GLU A 28 5.08 -10.86 -3.66
CA GLU A 28 3.82 -10.33 -4.20
C GLU A 28 2.69 -11.38 -4.10
N ALA A 29 2.96 -12.62 -4.49
CA ALA A 29 1.99 -13.70 -4.40
C ALA A 29 1.58 -14.03 -2.95
N GLN A 30 2.49 -13.91 -1.99
CA GLN A 30 2.19 -14.10 -0.57
C GLN A 30 1.35 -12.95 -0.02
N GLU A 31 1.70 -11.70 -0.33
CA GLU A 31 0.95 -10.52 0.12
C GLU A 31 -0.47 -10.53 -0.45
N ALA A 32 -0.64 -10.90 -1.72
CA ALA A 32 -1.94 -11.05 -2.37
C ALA A 32 -2.85 -12.10 -1.68
N GLN A 33 -2.27 -13.12 -1.04
CA GLN A 33 -3.05 -14.12 -0.28
C GLN A 33 -3.59 -13.57 1.05
N LEU A 34 -2.99 -12.51 1.59
CA LEU A 34 -3.43 -11.89 2.85
C LEU A 34 -4.63 -10.95 2.64
N LEU A 35 -4.73 -10.36 1.45
CA LEU A 35 -5.73 -9.35 1.11
C LEU A 35 -7.18 -9.80 1.37
N PRO A 36 -7.65 -11.00 0.96
CA PRO A 36 -9.03 -11.41 1.22
C PRO A 36 -9.38 -11.50 2.71
N VAL A 37 -8.44 -11.96 3.54
CA VAL A 37 -8.65 -12.08 5.00
C VAL A 37 -8.69 -10.70 5.64
N ASN A 38 -7.73 -9.84 5.32
CA ASN A 38 -7.67 -8.47 5.82
C ASN A 38 -8.90 -7.67 5.43
N LYS A 39 -9.29 -7.75 4.15
CA LYS A 39 -10.52 -7.13 3.64
C LYS A 39 -11.74 -7.62 4.43
N THR A 40 -11.88 -8.93 4.63
CA THR A 40 -13.02 -9.49 5.38
C THR A 40 -13.09 -8.92 6.80
N ASN A 41 -11.95 -8.88 7.50
CA ASN A 41 -11.89 -8.39 8.88
C ASN A 41 -12.18 -6.88 8.97
N ILE A 42 -11.64 -6.08 8.06
CA ILE A 42 -11.92 -4.63 7.99
C ILE A 42 -13.42 -4.40 7.76
N PHE A 43 -14.01 -5.06 6.76
CA PHE A 43 -15.43 -4.86 6.42
C PHE A 43 -16.37 -5.30 7.54
N ALA A 44 -16.02 -6.36 8.28
CA ALA A 44 -16.78 -6.76 9.46
C ALA A 44 -16.80 -5.66 10.54
N ILE A 45 -15.67 -4.99 10.77
CA ILE A 45 -15.55 -3.91 11.76
C ILE A 45 -16.28 -2.64 11.28
N LEU A 46 -16.17 -2.29 9.99
CA LEU A 46 -16.92 -1.17 9.40
C LEU A 46 -18.43 -1.37 9.55
N ALA A 47 -18.92 -2.56 9.21
CA ALA A 47 -20.34 -2.90 9.33
C ALA A 47 -20.81 -2.86 10.79
N ALA A 48 -20.03 -3.39 11.72
CA ALA A 48 -20.35 -3.36 13.15
C ALA A 48 -20.36 -1.93 13.72
N ALA A 49 -19.56 -1.02 13.16
CA ALA A 49 -19.54 0.40 13.51
C ALA A 49 -20.67 1.21 12.86
N GLY A 50 -21.51 0.60 12.03
CA GLY A 50 -22.61 1.29 11.32
C GLY A 50 -22.15 2.14 10.13
N MET A 51 -20.90 1.98 9.69
CA MET A 51 -20.37 2.68 8.52
C MET A 51 -20.90 2.01 7.26
N ALA A 52 -21.45 2.80 6.34
CA ALA A 52 -21.89 2.33 5.03
C ALA A 52 -20.86 2.62 3.93
N MET A 53 -20.10 3.70 4.09
CA MET A 53 -19.08 4.14 3.14
C MET A 53 -17.84 4.64 3.88
N VAL A 54 -16.66 4.29 3.37
CA VAL A 54 -15.40 4.96 3.73
C VAL A 54 -14.74 5.49 2.47
N LEU A 55 -14.36 6.76 2.47
CA LEU A 55 -13.63 7.42 1.41
C LEU A 55 -12.23 7.76 1.91
N ILE A 56 -11.21 7.39 1.15
CA ILE A 56 -9.80 7.63 1.49
C ILE A 56 -9.12 8.32 0.33
N ARG A 57 -8.61 9.55 0.55
CA ARG A 57 -7.88 10.32 -0.47
C ARG A 57 -6.39 10.17 -0.30
N PHE A 58 -5.67 10.07 -1.40
CA PHE A 58 -4.21 10.01 -1.40
C PHE A 58 -3.64 11.00 -2.41
N ASP A 59 -2.42 11.44 -2.13
CA ASP A 59 -1.64 12.32 -3.01
C ASP A 59 -0.15 11.97 -2.88
N GLY A 60 0.54 11.95 -4.01
CA GLY A 60 1.96 11.63 -4.09
C GLY A 60 2.62 12.35 -5.25
N SER A 61 3.87 12.74 -5.03
CA SER A 61 4.75 13.34 -6.04
C SER A 61 6.21 13.29 -5.58
N GLY A 62 7.14 13.43 -6.55
CA GLY A 62 8.57 13.35 -6.32
C GLY A 62 9.00 11.92 -6.02
N ASP A 63 9.07 11.58 -4.74
CA ASP A 63 9.43 10.26 -4.20
C ASP A 63 8.60 9.90 -2.96
N SER A 64 7.55 10.68 -2.71
CA SER A 64 6.81 10.69 -1.46
C SER A 64 5.31 10.75 -1.74
N GLY A 65 4.55 10.06 -0.92
CA GLY A 65 3.10 10.08 -0.99
C GLY A 65 2.48 9.66 0.32
N GLN A 66 1.23 10.06 0.52
CA GLN A 66 0.53 9.84 1.77
C GLN A 66 -0.98 9.74 1.57
N ILE A 67 -1.67 9.23 2.58
CA ILE A 67 -3.11 9.44 2.73
C ILE A 67 -3.34 10.86 3.23
N GLU A 68 -4.13 11.61 2.48
CA GLU A 68 -4.51 13.00 2.81
C GLU A 68 -5.70 13.05 3.76
N GLU A 69 -6.65 12.14 3.58
CA GLU A 69 -7.92 12.19 4.30
C GLU A 69 -8.59 10.81 4.37
N MET A 70 -9.28 10.55 5.48
CA MET A 70 -10.22 9.44 5.61
C MET A 70 -11.55 9.93 6.18
N GLU A 71 -12.62 9.69 5.45
CA GLU A 71 -13.98 10.02 5.86
C GLU A 71 -14.84 8.76 5.92
N ALA A 72 -15.55 8.54 7.03
CA ALA A 72 -16.56 7.50 7.12
C ALA A 72 -17.97 8.10 7.19
N ARG A 73 -18.94 7.45 6.57
CA ARG A 73 -20.34 7.87 6.56
C ARG A 73 -21.28 6.69 6.80
N ASP A 74 -22.39 6.94 7.48
CA ASP A 74 -23.48 5.97 7.60
C ASP A 74 -24.34 5.89 6.32
N ALA A 75 -25.39 5.06 6.35
CA ALA A 75 -26.29 4.86 5.21
C ALA A 75 -27.14 6.10 4.86
N GLN A 76 -27.22 7.08 5.77
CA GLN A 76 -27.90 8.36 5.58
C GLN A 76 -26.94 9.46 5.10
N GLY A 77 -25.65 9.14 4.95
CA GLY A 77 -24.60 10.07 4.55
C GLY A 77 -24.08 10.93 5.70
N ILE A 78 -24.42 10.61 6.95
CA ILE A 78 -23.94 11.33 8.13
C ILE A 78 -22.52 10.88 8.42
N SER A 79 -21.63 11.85 8.67
CA SER A 79 -20.23 11.58 9.02
C SER A 79 -20.15 10.82 10.35
N LEU A 80 -19.37 9.74 10.35
CA LEU A 80 -19.04 8.94 11.53
C LEU A 80 -17.55 9.04 11.83
N PRO A 81 -17.13 9.06 13.10
CA PRO A 81 -15.73 9.01 13.45
C PRO A 81 -15.14 7.63 13.11
N ILE A 82 -13.95 7.62 12.53
CA ILE A 82 -13.13 6.41 12.43
C ILE A 82 -12.50 6.19 13.81
N THR A 83 -13.00 5.20 14.55
CA THR A 83 -12.53 4.90 15.90
C THR A 83 -11.31 3.99 15.90
N ASP A 84 -10.56 3.96 17.00
CA ASP A 84 -9.44 3.02 17.21
C ASP A 84 -9.90 1.57 17.51
N THR A 85 -11.02 1.14 16.92
CA THR A 85 -11.52 -0.22 17.12
C THR A 85 -10.48 -1.21 16.61
N PRO A 86 -10.06 -2.20 17.43
CA PRO A 86 -9.04 -3.15 17.02
C PRO A 86 -9.47 -4.03 15.85
N VAL A 87 -8.60 -4.18 14.85
CA VAL A 87 -8.76 -5.05 13.69
C VAL A 87 -7.60 -6.04 13.64
N ASN A 88 -7.93 -7.32 13.53
CA ASN A 88 -6.91 -8.36 13.31
C ASN A 88 -6.53 -8.40 11.83
N MET A 89 -5.25 -8.17 11.56
CA MET A 89 -4.66 -8.14 10.22
C MET A 89 -3.60 -9.24 10.10
N LEU A 90 -3.50 -9.83 8.93
CA LEU A 90 -2.34 -10.61 8.51
C LEU A 90 -1.36 -9.68 7.83
N VAL A 91 -0.10 -9.70 8.29
CA VAL A 91 1.00 -8.94 7.69
C VAL A 91 2.13 -9.88 7.29
N LEU A 92 2.89 -9.50 6.27
CA LEU A 92 4.12 -10.20 5.88
C LEU A 92 5.32 -9.33 6.23
N PRO A 93 6.00 -9.57 7.36
CA PRO A 93 7.13 -8.74 7.77
C PRO A 93 8.24 -8.68 6.72
N TRP A 94 9.01 -7.60 6.75
CA TRP A 94 10.16 -7.43 5.86
C TRP A 94 11.17 -8.56 6.06
N GLY A 95 11.58 -9.18 4.96
CA GLY A 95 12.53 -10.30 4.97
C GLY A 95 11.97 -11.63 5.48
N GLU A 96 10.69 -11.70 5.84
CA GLU A 96 10.04 -12.94 6.27
C GLU A 96 9.18 -13.57 5.17
N HIS A 97 9.01 -14.89 5.25
CA HIS A 97 8.18 -15.69 4.35
C HIS A 97 6.90 -16.21 5.01
N ILE A 98 6.69 -15.89 6.29
CA ILE A 98 5.56 -16.36 7.08
C ILE A 98 4.75 -15.14 7.52
N SER A 99 3.46 -15.13 7.18
CA SER A 99 2.57 -14.07 7.65
C SER A 99 2.33 -14.19 9.15
N LYS A 100 2.21 -13.05 9.82
CA LYS A 100 1.86 -12.96 11.25
C LYS A 100 0.51 -12.27 11.41
N SER A 101 -0.18 -12.64 12.48
CA SER A 101 -1.37 -11.90 12.91
C SER A 101 -0.93 -10.74 13.80
N GLU A 102 -1.42 -9.55 13.48
CA GLU A 102 -1.23 -8.33 14.25
C GLU A 102 -2.57 -7.64 14.46
N THR A 103 -2.75 -7.03 15.62
CA THR A 103 -3.96 -6.26 15.93
C THR A 103 -3.61 -4.78 15.84
N VAL A 104 -4.29 -4.06 14.95
CA VAL A 104 -4.06 -2.63 14.69
C VAL A 104 -5.37 -1.84 14.79
N PRO A 105 -5.34 -0.53 15.06
CA PRO A 105 -6.54 0.31 14.99
C PRO A 105 -7.17 0.33 13.60
N LEU A 106 -8.49 0.53 13.51
CA LEU A 106 -9.22 0.56 12.23
C LEU A 106 -8.64 1.58 11.23
N GLY A 107 -8.27 2.77 11.67
CA GLY A 107 -7.62 3.77 10.80
C GLY A 107 -6.34 3.24 10.16
N GLN A 108 -5.48 2.60 10.96
CA GLN A 108 -4.26 1.97 10.44
C GLN A 108 -4.56 0.78 9.52
N ALA A 109 -5.60 -0.01 9.82
CA ALA A 109 -5.99 -1.12 8.96
C ALA A 109 -6.47 -0.63 7.58
N LEU A 110 -7.24 0.45 7.55
CA LEU A 110 -7.71 1.14 6.34
C LEU A 110 -6.55 1.73 5.54
N GLU A 111 -5.60 2.39 6.20
CA GLU A 111 -4.38 2.89 5.58
C GLU A 111 -3.55 1.76 4.95
N ASN A 112 -3.30 0.69 5.71
CA ASN A 112 -2.48 -0.44 5.27
C ASN A 112 -3.07 -1.13 4.03
N ILE A 113 -4.39 -1.40 4.03
CA ILE A 113 -5.02 -2.01 2.86
C ILE A 113 -5.03 -1.05 1.66
N THR A 114 -5.14 0.26 1.90
CA THR A 114 -5.11 1.27 0.85
C THR A 114 -3.75 1.31 0.16
N TYR A 115 -2.64 1.42 0.91
CA TYR A 115 -1.30 1.38 0.31
C TYR A 115 -1.00 0.05 -0.37
N HIS A 116 -1.46 -1.08 0.19
CA HIS A 116 -1.29 -2.38 -0.46
C HIS A 116 -1.99 -2.43 -1.82
N LEU A 117 -3.24 -1.97 -1.90
CA LEU A 117 -3.99 -1.94 -3.15
C LEU A 117 -3.41 -0.92 -4.15
N LEU A 118 -3.02 0.26 -3.67
CA LEU A 118 -2.45 1.32 -4.51
C LEU A 118 -1.10 0.88 -5.09
N GLY A 119 -0.19 0.37 -4.26
CA GLY A 119 1.11 -0.12 -4.71
C GLY A 119 1.02 -1.35 -5.62
N SER A 120 0.00 -2.21 -5.43
CA SER A 120 -0.24 -3.35 -6.32
C SER A 120 -0.83 -2.95 -7.67
N ALA A 121 -1.71 -1.95 -7.72
CA ALA A 121 -2.37 -1.51 -8.96
C ALA A 121 -1.52 -0.51 -9.75
N HIS A 122 -0.82 0.38 -9.04
CA HIS A 122 0.01 1.46 -9.58
C HIS A 122 1.36 1.51 -8.83
N PRO A 123 2.30 0.59 -9.12
CA PRO A 123 3.62 0.61 -8.51
C PRO A 123 4.36 1.93 -8.83
N GLY A 124 4.85 2.62 -7.79
CA GLY A 124 5.56 3.89 -7.95
C GLY A 124 4.68 5.08 -8.29
N TRP A 125 3.39 5.03 -7.92
CA TRP A 125 2.40 6.10 -8.09
C TRP A 125 2.86 7.47 -7.55
N GLU A 126 3.75 7.49 -6.58
CA GLU A 126 4.31 8.68 -5.96
C GLU A 126 5.44 9.33 -6.78
N ASN A 127 6.03 8.61 -7.75
CA ASN A 127 7.27 9.02 -8.36
C ASN A 127 7.10 10.13 -9.42
N GLY A 128 8.06 11.05 -9.47
CA GLY A 128 8.14 12.10 -10.49
C GLY A 128 7.01 13.11 -10.34
N ASP A 129 6.18 13.28 -11.38
CA ASP A 129 4.98 14.12 -11.28
C ASP A 129 3.94 13.51 -10.34
N GLY A 130 4.01 12.19 -10.10
CA GLY A 130 3.19 11.45 -9.15
C GLY A 130 1.74 11.25 -9.59
N ALA A 131 0.89 10.94 -8.62
CA ALA A 131 -0.51 10.63 -8.84
C ALA A 131 -1.34 10.98 -7.59
N PHE A 132 -2.63 11.15 -7.78
CA PHE A 132 -3.60 11.35 -6.70
C PHE A 132 -4.88 10.61 -7.02
N GLY A 133 -5.74 10.46 -6.02
CA GLY A 133 -7.00 9.78 -6.22
C GLY A 133 -7.74 9.48 -4.94
N GLU A 134 -8.74 8.62 -5.06
CA GLU A 134 -9.53 8.19 -3.92
C GLU A 134 -9.92 6.72 -4.00
N PHE A 135 -10.00 6.10 -2.83
CA PHE A 135 -10.61 4.80 -2.63
C PHE A 135 -11.99 4.97 -2.02
N THR A 136 -12.98 4.25 -2.56
CA THR A 136 -14.33 4.15 -1.99
C THR A 136 -14.58 2.72 -1.52
N PHE A 137 -14.78 2.54 -0.22
CA PHE A 137 -15.19 1.29 0.39
C PHE A 137 -16.71 1.29 0.54
N ASP A 138 -17.40 0.47 -0.24
CA ASP A 138 -18.85 0.24 -0.09
C ASP A 138 -19.06 -0.99 0.80
N VAL A 139 -19.43 -0.73 2.06
CA VAL A 139 -19.49 -1.76 3.11
C VAL A 139 -20.56 -2.79 2.83
N ALA A 140 -21.72 -2.37 2.31
CA ALA A 140 -22.82 -3.29 2.01
C ALA A 140 -22.53 -4.18 0.80
N ALA A 141 -21.89 -3.62 -0.23
CA ALA A 141 -21.46 -4.38 -1.41
C ALA A 141 -20.20 -5.21 -1.15
N GLY A 142 -19.45 -4.92 -0.09
CA GLY A 142 -18.16 -5.56 0.17
C GLY A 142 -17.11 -5.19 -0.89
N THR A 143 -17.21 -4.01 -1.51
CA THR A 143 -16.36 -3.61 -2.64
C THR A 143 -15.46 -2.44 -2.29
N ILE A 144 -14.32 -2.37 -2.98
CA ILE A 144 -13.37 -1.27 -2.90
C ILE A 144 -13.16 -0.80 -4.34
N ARG A 145 -13.45 0.47 -4.62
CA ARG A 145 -13.20 1.12 -5.91
C ARG A 145 -12.02 2.08 -5.76
N LEU A 146 -11.13 2.10 -6.75
CA LEU A 146 -10.06 3.09 -6.89
C LEU A 146 -10.38 3.99 -8.08
N ASP A 147 -10.44 5.30 -7.83
CA ASP A 147 -10.44 6.33 -8.87
C ASP A 147 -9.06 7.01 -8.85
N HIS A 148 -8.21 6.71 -9.84
CA HIS A 148 -6.79 7.08 -9.90
C HIS A 148 -6.50 8.09 -11.01
N TYR A 149 -5.63 9.06 -10.73
CA TYR A 149 -5.24 10.12 -11.66
C TYR A 149 -3.71 10.30 -11.66
N ASP A 150 -3.05 9.91 -12.76
CA ASP A 150 -1.63 10.19 -12.99
C ASP A 150 -1.42 11.67 -13.36
N ARG A 151 -0.33 12.26 -12.86
CA ARG A 151 0.14 13.57 -13.29
C ARG A 151 1.25 13.38 -14.32
N TYR A 152 1.31 14.30 -15.28
CA TYR A 152 2.42 14.38 -16.21
C TYR A 152 2.71 15.84 -16.58
N THR A 153 3.98 16.17 -16.69
CA THR A 153 4.50 17.45 -17.17
C THR A 153 5.15 17.25 -18.54
N ALA A 154 4.74 18.04 -19.53
CA ALA A 154 5.31 18.00 -20.87
C ALA A 154 5.95 19.35 -21.24
N THR A 155 7.13 19.29 -21.86
CA THR A 155 7.82 20.45 -22.42
C THR A 155 7.95 20.26 -23.92
N GLU A 156 7.44 21.20 -24.70
CA GLU A 156 7.56 21.22 -26.15
C GLU A 156 8.50 22.37 -26.56
N GLU A 157 9.47 22.06 -27.42
CA GLU A 157 10.43 23.05 -27.94
C GLU A 157 10.19 23.28 -29.43
N PHE A 158 10.01 24.54 -29.81
CA PHE A 158 9.95 24.97 -31.20
C PHE A 158 11.07 25.97 -31.47
N THR A 159 11.90 25.68 -32.46
CA THR A 159 12.96 26.59 -32.91
C THR A 159 12.57 27.21 -34.24
N HIS A 160 12.51 28.54 -34.29
CA HIS A 160 12.24 29.31 -35.51
C HIS A 160 13.42 30.22 -35.83
N HIS A 161 13.84 30.22 -37.10
CA HIS A 161 14.76 31.21 -37.65
C HIS A 161 13.95 32.17 -38.53
N PHE A 162 14.14 33.48 -38.36
CA PHE A 162 13.47 34.53 -39.11
C PHE A 162 14.43 35.23 -40.07
#